data_AF-A0A2I1HRL1-F1
#
_entry.id   AF-A0A2I1HRL1-F1
#
_cell.length_a   1.000
_cell.length_b   1.000
_cell.length_c   1.000
_cell.angle_alpha   90.00
_cell.angle_beta   90.00
_cell.angle_gamma   90.00
#
_symmetry.space_group_name_H-M   'P 1'
#
loop_
_entity.id
_entity.type
_entity.pdbx_description
1 polymer ?
#
loop_
_entity_poly.entity_id
_entity_poly.type
_entity_poly.pdbx_seq_one_letter_code
_entity_poly.pdbx_strand_id
1 'polypeptide(L)'
;MKISNDNTIPNLINNNIDMFNNEHDNQRYFTKIAVLNICTLTEYKLNNIFDYIRKNGIDIMGITETQKTDKEIKFFNADKTGYKIISHNDNKNAIGKGVMLLIQNNLEKHIFNIEKINGRILIIDLAFRNNKKLRLILFYNLANHSTSVDINNKIDINTHVIKQIKKAKSQKMEIICFGDFNLQYRRFKKRQDNKQSIPKMLKIFQKLEDFNLWDVHKETYDMDNTKERMTYFGHFNTRIDYIWISENLFTKTSKAKIMNIRDIIKTDHALLTFDFINEDLIYPILQTKKLNMTNKHLIRNIFDFDNTEDEDLLNFQDDLKKVANFFDSNGSIEEKWSFFKTNLLKVKQQHIRYKEFVVNIDNGKTFQHIQLYKDLRYIVYLRRKFKKKLSFEKIALNWINYNKYLKHLVKRNSLEEINSTYLLLQHRISQFLIGQYVKELNEIYDALFSKFSLNMFNLKNEKIKEAIDKRCADLADNQ
;
A
#
# COMPACT_ATOMS: atom_id res chain seq x y z
N MET A 1 66.00 -19.28 -7.73
CA MET A 1 65.01 -19.85 -6.79
C MET A 1 64.67 -18.76 -5.76
N LYS A 2 63.38 -18.42 -5.61
CA LYS A 2 62.72 -17.59 -4.57
C LYS A 2 63.13 -16.11 -4.35
N ILE A 3 62.22 -15.22 -4.77
CA ILE A 3 61.42 -14.23 -4.01
C ILE A 3 62.10 -13.46 -2.85
N SER A 4 62.08 -12.12 -2.94
CA SER A 4 61.41 -11.25 -1.95
C SER A 4 61.21 -9.82 -2.47
N ASN A 5 59.95 -9.43 -2.55
CA ASN A 5 59.47 -8.05 -2.66
C ASN A 5 59.74 -7.29 -1.36
N ASP A 6 60.10 -6.02 -1.48
CA ASP A 6 59.47 -4.97 -0.70
C ASP A 6 59.69 -3.63 -1.41
N ASN A 7 58.59 -3.02 -1.85
CA ASN A 7 58.54 -1.58 -2.10
C ASN A 7 57.11 -1.09 -1.89
N THR A 8 57.00 -0.29 -0.85
CA THR A 8 55.85 0.49 -0.38
C THR A 8 55.25 1.40 -1.45
N ILE A 9 53.91 1.44 -1.54
CA ILE A 9 53.16 2.57 -2.12
C ILE A 9 52.02 2.94 -1.15
N PRO A 10 51.76 4.24 -0.86
CA PRO A 10 50.90 4.68 0.24
C PRO A 10 49.40 4.61 -0.05
N ASN A 11 48.65 4.44 1.05
CA ASN A 11 47.20 4.58 1.19
C ASN A 11 46.62 5.81 0.47
N LEU A 12 45.83 5.60 -0.59
CA LEU A 12 45.01 6.65 -1.22
C LEU A 12 43.64 6.16 -1.73
N ILE A 13 43.14 5.00 -1.30
CA ILE A 13 41.89 4.42 -1.85
C ILE A 13 40.64 4.70 -0.99
N ASN A 14 40.73 5.25 0.21
CA ASN A 14 39.57 5.27 1.13
C ASN A 14 38.65 6.51 1.11
N ASN A 15 38.77 7.43 0.16
CA ASN A 15 37.93 8.65 0.15
C ASN A 15 36.91 8.78 -0.99
N ASN A 16 36.70 7.75 -1.84
CA ASN A 16 35.75 7.83 -2.96
C ASN A 16 34.47 6.98 -2.82
N ILE A 17 34.21 6.40 -1.64
CA ILE A 17 32.99 5.58 -1.42
C ILE A 17 31.76 6.45 -1.09
N ASP A 18 31.94 7.70 -0.67
CA ASP A 18 30.82 8.56 -0.21
C ASP A 18 30.24 9.51 -1.28
N MET A 19 30.62 9.40 -2.56
CA MET A 19 30.15 10.30 -3.63
C MET A 19 29.34 9.65 -4.77
N PHE A 20 28.95 8.38 -4.65
CA PHE A 20 28.15 7.69 -5.70
C PHE A 20 26.74 7.26 -5.27
N ASN A 21 26.16 7.92 -4.26
CA ASN A 21 24.77 7.70 -3.84
C ASN A 21 23.77 8.70 -4.47
N ASN A 22 23.89 8.96 -5.77
CA ASN A 22 22.85 9.68 -6.51
C ASN A 22 21.86 8.71 -7.18
N GLU A 23 20.63 8.72 -6.66
CA GLU A 23 19.34 8.47 -7.34
C GLU A 23 19.14 7.18 -8.15
N HIS A 24 19.48 6.02 -7.57
CA HIS A 24 18.74 4.79 -7.89
C HIS A 24 17.97 4.33 -6.66
N ASP A 25 16.68 4.66 -6.61
CA ASP A 25 15.71 4.15 -5.63
C ASP A 25 15.89 2.62 -5.52
N ASN A 26 16.44 2.14 -4.40
CA ASN A 26 16.46 0.72 -4.07
C ASN A 26 15.00 0.20 -4.06
N GLN A 27 14.56 -0.43 -5.14
CA GLN A 27 13.16 -0.79 -5.37
C GLN A 27 12.69 -1.84 -4.35
N ARG A 28 12.00 -1.38 -3.30
CA ARG A 28 11.19 -2.25 -2.44
C ARG A 28 9.83 -2.48 -3.10
N TYR A 29 9.62 -3.70 -3.60
CA TYR A 29 8.35 -4.19 -4.17
C TYR A 29 7.18 -4.27 -3.18
N PHE A 30 7.48 -4.20 -1.88
CA PHE A 30 6.51 -4.32 -0.82
C PHE A 30 6.50 -3.03 -0.02
N THR A 31 5.30 -2.58 0.32
CA THR A 31 5.10 -1.58 1.35
C THR A 31 4.52 -2.23 2.58
N LYS A 32 5.21 -2.06 3.71
CA LYS A 32 4.84 -2.61 5.01
C LYS A 32 4.24 -1.53 5.88
N ILE A 33 3.03 -1.79 6.35
CA ILE A 33 2.27 -0.94 7.27
C ILE A 33 2.20 -1.63 8.63
N ALA A 34 2.32 -0.84 9.69
CA ALA A 34 2.15 -1.30 11.06
C ALA A 34 1.25 -0.37 11.87
N VAL A 35 0.62 -0.90 12.92
CA VAL A 35 -0.14 -0.11 13.88
C VAL A 35 -0.10 -0.67 15.28
N LEU A 36 0.00 0.23 16.25
CA LEU A 36 0.15 -0.09 17.67
C LEU A 36 -0.52 0.98 18.55
N ASN A 37 -1.36 0.55 19.49
CA ASN A 37 -1.68 1.40 20.64
C ASN A 37 -0.53 1.30 21.66
N ILE A 38 0.04 2.45 22.04
CA ILE A 38 1.25 2.54 22.86
C ILE A 38 0.99 2.75 24.36
N CYS A 39 -0.27 2.99 24.76
CA CYS A 39 -0.69 3.23 26.16
C CYS A 39 0.07 4.38 26.86
N THR A 40 0.42 5.45 26.14
CA THR A 40 1.36 6.55 26.49
C THR A 40 2.73 6.41 25.83
N LEU A 41 3.12 7.46 25.11
CA LEU A 41 4.42 7.62 24.48
C LEU A 41 5.42 8.26 25.46
N THR A 42 6.60 7.65 25.54
CA THR A 42 7.79 8.19 26.19
C THR A 42 8.92 8.22 25.18
N GLU A 43 9.98 8.98 25.44
CA GLU A 43 11.16 9.02 24.58
C GLU A 43 11.80 7.63 24.41
N TYR A 44 11.91 6.86 25.49
CA TYR A 44 12.37 5.47 25.45
C TYR A 44 11.52 4.59 24.50
N LYS A 45 10.19 4.65 24.63
CA LYS A 45 9.30 3.89 23.73
C LYS A 45 9.44 4.36 22.29
N LEU A 46 9.60 5.66 22.06
CA LEU A 46 9.82 6.22 20.73
C LEU A 46 11.11 5.66 20.12
N ASN A 47 12.21 5.59 20.88
CA ASN A 47 13.48 4.99 20.45
C ASN A 47 13.30 3.52 20.06
N ASN A 48 12.66 2.71 20.92
CA ASN A 48 12.42 1.30 20.62
C ASN A 48 11.52 1.10 19.38
N ILE A 49 10.55 1.99 19.17
CA ILE A 49 9.74 2.00 17.95
C ILE A 49 10.62 2.26 16.73
N PHE A 50 11.50 3.27 16.77
CA PHE A 50 12.41 3.58 15.67
C PHE A 50 13.35 2.43 15.33
N ASP A 51 13.92 1.76 16.34
CA ASP A 51 14.77 0.58 16.13
C ASP A 51 13.96 -0.57 15.53
N TYR A 52 12.73 -0.77 16.01
CA TYR A 52 11.84 -1.80 15.49
C TYR A 52 11.46 -1.55 14.03
N ILE A 53 11.05 -0.32 13.66
CA ILE A 53 10.64 -0.02 12.26
C ILE A 53 11.81 -0.13 11.30
N ARG A 54 13.01 0.29 11.69
CA ARG A 54 14.22 0.16 10.86
C ARG A 54 14.59 -1.32 10.67
N LYS A 55 14.68 -2.08 11.76
CA LYS A 55 14.99 -3.52 11.74
C LYS A 55 14.00 -4.32 10.90
N ASN A 56 12.72 -3.97 10.94
CA ASN A 56 11.66 -4.70 10.24
C ASN A 56 11.30 -4.11 8.87
N GLY A 57 11.93 -3.01 8.47
CA GLY A 57 11.63 -2.30 7.23
C GLY A 57 10.17 -1.90 7.12
N ILE A 58 9.62 -1.26 8.16
CA ILE A 58 8.25 -0.73 8.15
C ILE A 58 8.26 0.64 7.47
N ASP A 59 7.46 0.84 6.44
CA ASP A 59 7.46 2.09 5.68
C ASP A 59 6.46 3.11 6.27
N ILE A 60 5.35 2.64 6.83
CA ILE A 60 4.38 3.48 7.55
C ILE A 60 3.97 2.80 8.87
N MET A 61 4.07 3.52 9.98
CA MET A 61 3.61 3.06 11.28
C MET A 61 2.61 4.03 11.90
N GLY A 62 1.41 3.55 12.20
CA GLY A 62 0.42 4.25 13.00
C GLY A 62 0.57 3.96 14.48
N ILE A 63 0.46 4.99 15.32
CA ILE A 63 0.57 4.89 16.76
C ILE A 63 -0.63 5.61 17.37
N THR A 64 -1.36 4.91 18.24
CA THR A 64 -2.51 5.46 18.97
C THR A 64 -2.22 5.58 20.46
N GLU A 65 -2.94 6.46 21.13
CA GLU A 65 -2.82 6.74 22.56
C GLU A 65 -1.41 7.24 22.95
N THR A 66 -0.91 8.22 22.21
CA THR A 66 0.39 8.82 22.52
C THR A 66 0.39 9.54 23.86
N GLN A 67 -0.76 10.08 24.29
CA GLN A 67 -0.91 10.91 25.50
C GLN A 67 0.06 12.10 25.57
N LYS A 68 0.53 12.56 24.41
CA LYS A 68 1.47 13.67 24.26
C LYS A 68 0.92 14.72 23.32
N THR A 69 1.18 15.98 23.63
CA THR A 69 0.88 17.12 22.75
C THR A 69 1.77 17.09 21.51
N ASP A 70 1.35 17.76 20.44
CA ASP A 70 2.16 17.88 19.21
C ASP A 70 3.51 18.56 19.48
N LYS A 71 3.55 19.49 20.44
CA LYS A 71 4.78 20.17 20.87
C LYS A 71 5.75 19.21 21.53
N GLU A 72 5.29 18.41 22.50
CA GLU A 72 6.14 17.41 23.18
C GLU A 72 6.72 16.39 22.19
N ILE A 73 5.90 15.90 21.25
CA ILE A 73 6.37 14.97 20.22
C ILE A 73 7.45 15.62 19.33
N LYS A 74 7.29 16.91 19.00
CA LYS A 74 8.31 17.66 18.25
C LYS A 74 9.64 17.75 19.01
N PHE A 75 9.62 17.90 20.33
CA PHE A 75 10.84 17.89 21.14
C PHE A 75 11.53 16.53 21.14
N PHE A 76 10.78 15.42 21.15
CA PHE A 76 11.36 14.07 21.03
C PHE A 76 11.98 13.76 19.66
N ASN A 77 11.76 14.60 18.66
CA ASN A 77 12.12 14.33 17.26
C ASN A 77 13.54 14.77 16.85
N ALA A 78 14.37 15.24 17.78
CA ALA A 78 15.63 15.93 17.45
C ALA A 78 16.56 15.14 16.50
N ASP A 79 16.59 13.81 16.57
CA ASP A 79 17.53 12.96 15.80
C ASP A 79 16.90 11.76 15.08
N LYS A 80 15.67 11.89 14.55
CA LYS A 80 14.96 10.77 13.90
C LYS A 80 15.05 10.80 12.38
N THR A 81 16.27 10.61 11.88
CA THR A 81 16.54 10.50 10.43
C THR A 81 15.77 9.33 9.80
N GLY A 82 15.26 9.56 8.59
CA GLY A 82 14.63 8.55 7.73
C GLY A 82 13.09 8.46 7.78
N TYR A 83 12.43 9.09 8.76
CA TYR A 83 10.97 9.13 8.82
C TYR A 83 10.44 10.52 9.16
N LYS A 84 9.34 10.89 8.51
CA LYS A 84 8.48 12.00 8.89
C LYS A 84 7.54 11.59 10.01
N ILE A 85 7.52 12.37 11.08
CA ILE A 85 6.53 12.26 12.16
C ILE A 85 5.39 13.25 11.92
N ILE A 86 4.17 12.76 11.92
CA ILE A 86 2.95 13.57 11.89
C ILE A 86 2.08 13.15 13.06
N SER A 87 1.93 14.02 14.05
CA SER A 87 1.12 13.78 15.24
C SER A 87 -0.11 14.69 15.31
N HIS A 88 -1.10 14.27 16.08
CA HIS A 88 -2.21 15.12 16.50
C HIS A 88 -2.68 14.75 17.90
N ASN A 89 -2.69 15.73 18.79
CA ASN A 89 -3.37 15.67 20.07
C ASN A 89 -3.86 17.06 20.52
N ASP A 90 -4.76 17.10 21.50
CA ASP A 90 -5.22 18.35 22.11
C ASP A 90 -4.11 18.97 22.98
N ASN A 91 -3.85 20.26 22.80
CA ASN A 91 -2.86 21.00 23.58
C ASN A 91 -3.28 21.20 25.05
N LYS A 92 -4.58 21.16 25.36
CA LYS A 92 -5.10 21.40 26.72
C LYS A 92 -5.29 20.12 27.52
N ASN A 93 -5.60 19.00 26.86
CA ASN A 93 -5.82 17.71 27.51
C ASN A 93 -5.37 16.54 26.62
N ALA A 94 -4.08 16.21 26.73
CA ALA A 94 -3.44 15.16 25.94
C ALA A 94 -3.74 13.74 26.48
N ILE A 95 -4.13 13.60 27.75
CA ILE A 95 -4.30 12.32 28.44
C ILE A 95 -5.45 11.52 27.80
N GLY A 96 -5.23 10.21 27.61
CA GLY A 96 -6.22 9.30 27.02
C GLY A 96 -6.59 9.61 25.55
N LYS A 97 -5.73 10.36 24.85
CA LYS A 97 -5.86 10.76 23.44
C LYS A 97 -4.49 10.75 22.76
N GLY A 98 -4.50 11.05 21.46
CA GLY A 98 -3.29 11.27 20.67
C GLY A 98 -3.08 10.19 19.62
N VAL A 99 -2.75 10.64 18.42
CA VAL A 99 -2.41 9.79 17.28
C VAL A 99 -1.13 10.29 16.62
N MET A 100 -0.33 9.37 16.07
CA MET A 100 0.93 9.69 15.42
C MET A 100 1.19 8.72 14.26
N LEU A 101 1.57 9.27 13.11
CA LEU A 101 2.06 8.52 11.96
C LEU A 101 3.56 8.75 11.79
N LEU A 102 4.29 7.65 11.62
CA LEU A 102 5.67 7.63 11.16
C LEU A 102 5.65 7.18 9.70
N ILE A 103 6.12 8.02 8.78
CA ILE A 103 6.11 7.76 7.33
C ILE A 103 7.54 7.87 6.82
N GLN A 104 8.06 6.84 6.15
CA GLN A 104 9.40 6.86 5.59
C GLN A 104 9.58 8.04 4.61
N ASN A 105 10.73 8.70 4.62
CA ASN A 105 10.95 9.96 3.89
C ASN A 105 10.72 9.84 2.36
N ASN A 106 10.97 8.66 1.78
CA ASN A 106 10.66 8.39 0.37
C ASN A 106 9.15 8.47 0.05
N LEU A 107 8.27 8.24 1.03
CA LEU A 107 6.82 8.39 0.92
C LEU A 107 6.33 9.78 1.31
N GLU A 108 7.08 10.52 2.14
CA GLU A 108 6.72 11.87 2.58
C GLU A 108 6.48 12.81 1.39
N LYS A 109 7.34 12.77 0.37
CA LYS A 109 7.24 13.61 -0.84
C LYS A 109 5.93 13.44 -1.63
N HIS A 110 5.17 12.38 -1.35
CA HIS A 110 3.89 12.09 -1.99
C HIS A 110 2.69 12.65 -1.22
N ILE A 111 2.88 13.14 0.00
CA ILE A 111 1.80 13.69 0.83
C ILE A 111 1.33 15.03 0.23
N PHE A 112 0.03 15.14 -0.03
CA PHE A 112 -0.58 16.40 -0.52
C PHE A 112 -1.70 16.93 0.38
N ASN A 113 -2.16 16.16 1.36
CA ASN A 113 -3.18 16.61 2.30
C ASN A 113 -2.99 15.93 3.68
N ILE A 114 -3.22 16.71 4.75
CA ILE A 114 -3.18 16.27 6.14
C ILE A 114 -4.41 16.86 6.84
N GLU A 115 -5.30 16.01 7.36
CA GLU A 115 -6.43 16.44 8.20
C GLU A 115 -6.28 15.85 9.61
N LYS A 116 -6.45 16.70 10.62
CA LYS A 116 -6.27 16.39 12.05
C LYS A 116 -7.58 16.61 12.79
N ILE A 117 -8.13 15.59 13.45
CA ILE A 117 -9.45 15.68 14.11
C ILE A 117 -9.37 15.21 15.56
N ASN A 118 -9.68 16.11 16.49
CA ASN A 118 -9.94 15.87 17.92
C ASN A 118 -8.88 15.02 18.69
N GLY A 119 -7.63 15.01 18.25
CA GLY A 119 -6.56 14.16 18.80
C GLY A 119 -6.81 12.65 18.64
N ARG A 120 -7.70 12.26 17.73
CA ARG A 120 -8.19 10.87 17.59
C ARG A 120 -8.18 10.35 16.16
N ILE A 121 -8.22 11.23 15.16
CA ILE A 121 -8.14 10.84 13.76
C ILE A 121 -7.05 11.66 13.10
N LEU A 122 -6.19 10.97 12.34
CA LEU A 122 -5.21 11.58 11.46
C LEU A 122 -5.42 11.01 10.05
N ILE A 123 -5.63 11.90 9.09
CA ILE A 123 -5.88 11.56 7.69
C ILE A 123 -4.73 12.09 6.86
N ILE A 124 -4.09 11.23 6.09
CA ILE A 124 -3.01 11.60 5.18
C ILE A 124 -3.38 11.12 3.79
N ASP A 125 -3.40 12.04 2.83
CA ASP A 125 -3.56 11.67 1.43
C ASP A 125 -2.23 11.75 0.70
N LEU A 126 -1.90 10.67 0.01
CA LEU A 126 -0.71 10.53 -0.82
C LEU A 126 -1.11 10.45 -2.28
N ALA A 127 -0.37 11.14 -3.15
CA ALA A 127 -0.50 11.10 -4.58
C ALA A 127 0.76 10.53 -5.21
N PHE A 128 0.56 9.50 -6.02
CA PHE A 128 1.60 8.82 -6.76
C PHE A 128 1.42 9.03 -8.27
N ARG A 129 2.36 8.51 -9.05
CA ARG A 129 2.31 8.56 -10.52
C ARG A 129 1.02 7.91 -11.04
N ASN A 130 0.64 8.23 -12.27
CA ASN A 130 -0.56 7.71 -12.95
C ASN A 130 -1.88 8.02 -12.19
N ASN A 131 -1.94 9.17 -11.52
CA ASN A 131 -3.11 9.64 -10.76
C ASN A 131 -3.61 8.62 -9.71
N LYS A 132 -2.68 7.84 -9.16
CA LYS A 132 -2.97 6.90 -8.09
C LYS A 132 -2.90 7.64 -6.77
N LYS A 133 -3.94 7.47 -5.96
CA LYS A 133 -4.08 8.18 -4.68
C LYS A 133 -4.37 7.18 -3.58
N LEU A 134 -3.77 7.41 -2.42
CA LEU A 134 -3.93 6.60 -1.22
C LEU A 134 -4.35 7.51 -0.07
N ARG A 135 -5.42 7.14 0.64
CA ARG A 135 -5.79 7.76 1.91
C ARG A 135 -5.46 6.84 3.06
N LEU A 136 -4.63 7.33 3.97
CA LEU A 136 -4.41 6.75 5.29
C LEU A 136 -5.40 7.39 6.27
N ILE A 137 -6.09 6.57 7.07
CA ILE A 137 -6.95 7.02 8.16
C ILE A 137 -6.49 6.29 9.42
N LEU A 138 -5.64 6.94 10.21
CA LEU A 138 -5.26 6.46 11.53
C LEU A 138 -6.36 6.86 12.52
N PHE A 139 -6.91 5.86 13.21
CA PHE A 139 -8.10 6.00 14.00
C PHE A 139 -7.90 5.49 15.44
N TYR A 140 -8.13 6.35 16.42
CA TYR A 140 -8.19 6.01 17.85
C TYR A 140 -9.55 6.37 18.44
N ASN A 141 -10.42 5.37 18.55
CA ASN A 141 -11.78 5.58 19.01
C ASN A 141 -11.86 5.71 20.54
N LEU A 142 -12.99 6.21 21.04
CA LEU A 142 -13.27 6.32 22.48
C LEU A 142 -13.45 4.93 23.12
N ALA A 143 -12.75 4.65 24.22
CA ALA A 143 -12.93 3.42 25.00
C ALA A 143 -14.28 3.42 25.76
N ASN A 144 -14.56 4.52 26.48
CA ASN A 144 -15.74 4.64 27.34
C ASN A 144 -17.05 4.74 26.56
N HIS A 145 -18.08 4.12 27.11
CA HIS A 145 -19.46 4.16 26.61
C HIS A 145 -20.46 4.00 27.77
N SER A 146 -20.08 4.49 28.96
CA SER A 146 -20.85 4.42 30.20
C SER A 146 -22.00 5.42 30.25
N THR A 147 -21.86 6.57 29.56
CA THR A 147 -22.91 7.59 29.49
C THR A 147 -23.48 7.72 28.08
N SER A 148 -24.68 8.30 27.95
CA SER A 148 -25.29 8.62 26.65
C SER A 148 -24.44 9.60 25.84
N VAL A 149 -23.79 10.55 26.51
CA VAL A 149 -22.86 11.52 25.91
C VAL A 149 -21.65 10.81 25.31
N ASP A 150 -21.04 9.87 26.03
CA ASP A 150 -19.90 9.08 25.52
C ASP A 150 -20.26 8.28 24.27
N ILE A 151 -21.45 7.67 24.27
CA ILE A 151 -21.97 6.91 23.14
C ILE A 151 -22.17 7.82 21.91
N ASN A 152 -22.75 9.01 22.10
CA ASN A 152 -22.95 9.97 21.01
C ASN A 152 -21.62 10.46 20.45
N ASN A 153 -20.67 10.85 21.31
CA ASN A 153 -19.32 11.26 20.87
C ASN A 153 -18.62 10.15 20.07
N LYS A 154 -18.78 8.88 20.48
CA LYS A 154 -18.24 7.72 19.77
C LYS A 154 -18.90 7.54 18.40
N ILE A 155 -20.22 7.73 18.31
CA ILE A 155 -20.96 7.70 17.05
C ILE A 155 -20.50 8.84 16.11
N ASP A 156 -20.28 10.04 16.64
CA ASP A 156 -19.84 11.20 15.85
C ASP A 156 -18.46 10.99 15.26
N ILE A 157 -17.51 10.50 16.07
CA ILE A 157 -16.17 10.13 15.63
C ILE A 157 -16.24 9.04 14.53
N ASN A 158 -17.03 7.99 14.74
CA ASN A 158 -17.25 6.95 13.72
C ASN A 158 -17.82 7.56 12.43
N THR A 159 -18.75 8.50 12.54
CA THR A 159 -19.38 9.18 11.41
C THR A 159 -18.37 10.01 10.61
N HIS A 160 -17.42 10.67 11.27
CA HIS A 160 -16.31 11.35 10.60
C HIS A 160 -15.43 10.39 9.80
N VAL A 161 -15.02 9.25 10.38
CA VAL A 161 -14.25 8.22 9.66
C VAL A 161 -15.01 7.76 8.41
N ILE A 162 -16.31 7.45 8.56
CA ILE A 162 -17.16 7.02 7.44
C ILE A 162 -17.32 8.10 6.36
N LYS A 163 -17.47 9.37 6.73
CA LYS A 163 -17.52 10.50 5.78
C LYS A 163 -16.22 10.57 4.96
N GLN A 164 -15.09 10.36 5.61
CA GLN A 164 -13.77 10.45 4.97
C GLN A 164 -13.49 9.26 4.05
N ILE A 165 -13.98 8.07 4.41
CA ILE A 165 -13.98 6.90 3.51
C ILE A 165 -14.84 7.18 2.29
N LYS A 166 -16.05 7.74 2.47
CA LYS A 166 -16.94 8.09 1.36
C LYS A 166 -16.30 9.10 0.40
N LYS A 167 -15.65 10.15 0.92
CA LYS A 167 -14.91 11.16 0.13
C LYS A 167 -13.76 10.54 -0.66
N ALA A 168 -12.97 9.67 -0.03
CA ALA A 168 -11.88 8.97 -0.72
C ALA A 168 -12.39 8.04 -1.82
N LYS A 169 -13.48 7.31 -1.58
CA LYS A 169 -14.13 6.48 -2.61
C LYS A 169 -14.62 7.29 -3.80
N SER A 170 -15.27 8.44 -3.58
CA SER A 170 -15.70 9.32 -4.69
C SER A 170 -14.53 9.87 -5.49
N GLN A 171 -13.37 10.06 -4.84
CA GLN A 171 -12.12 10.49 -5.46
C GLN A 171 -11.28 9.32 -6.03
N LYS A 172 -11.84 8.11 -6.07
CA LYS A 172 -11.17 6.88 -6.58
C LYS A 172 -9.84 6.58 -5.90
N MET A 173 -9.71 6.93 -4.62
CA MET A 173 -8.52 6.66 -3.83
C MET A 173 -8.54 5.23 -3.27
N GLU A 174 -7.36 4.62 -3.16
CA GLU A 174 -7.15 3.48 -2.28
C GLU A 174 -7.23 3.94 -0.81
N ILE A 175 -7.61 3.05 0.10
CA ILE A 175 -7.89 3.41 1.49
C ILE A 175 -7.22 2.39 2.41
N ILE A 176 -6.52 2.89 3.43
CA ILE A 176 -6.07 2.11 4.59
C ILE A 176 -6.63 2.82 5.81
N CYS A 177 -7.60 2.20 6.49
CA CYS A 177 -8.21 2.67 7.72
C CYS A 177 -7.82 1.74 8.87
N PHE A 178 -7.09 2.25 9.85
CA PHE A 178 -6.37 1.40 10.78
C PHE A 178 -6.14 2.07 12.13
N GLY A 179 -5.97 1.27 13.18
CA GLY A 179 -5.81 1.75 14.56
C GLY A 179 -6.67 0.98 15.55
N ASP A 180 -6.85 1.58 16.72
CA ASP A 180 -7.66 1.04 17.80
C ASP A 180 -9.09 1.58 17.70
N PHE A 181 -10.01 0.69 17.33
CA PHE A 181 -11.41 1.01 17.13
C PHE A 181 -12.19 1.02 18.44
N ASN A 182 -11.63 0.52 19.55
CA ASN A 182 -12.31 0.30 20.82
C ASN A 182 -13.70 -0.36 20.66
N LEU A 183 -13.86 -1.21 19.64
CA LEU A 183 -15.10 -1.86 19.25
C LEU A 183 -14.77 -3.27 18.76
N GLN A 184 -15.63 -4.24 19.05
CA GLN A 184 -15.40 -5.63 18.66
C GLN A 184 -16.25 -6.00 17.45
N TYR A 185 -15.59 -6.31 16.32
CA TYR A 185 -16.24 -6.81 15.10
C TYR A 185 -17.09 -8.07 15.37
N ARG A 186 -16.61 -8.99 16.22
CA ARG A 186 -17.37 -10.19 16.61
C ARG A 186 -18.75 -9.86 17.20
N ARG A 187 -18.87 -8.78 17.99
CA ARG A 187 -20.16 -8.36 18.56
C ARG A 187 -21.12 -7.85 17.47
N PHE A 188 -20.59 -7.11 16.49
CA PHE A 188 -21.34 -6.71 15.30
C PHE A 188 -21.81 -7.94 14.51
N LYS A 189 -20.89 -8.86 14.21
CA LYS A 189 -21.16 -10.05 13.40
C LYS A 189 -22.19 -10.98 14.04
N LYS A 190 -22.04 -11.27 15.34
CA LYS A 190 -23.02 -12.07 16.12
C LYS A 190 -24.43 -11.48 16.06
N ARG A 191 -24.57 -10.15 16.16
CA ARG A 191 -25.89 -9.49 16.05
C ARG A 191 -26.45 -9.58 14.64
N GLN A 192 -25.61 -9.35 13.62
CA GLN A 192 -26.00 -9.47 12.22
C GLN A 192 -26.50 -10.89 11.89
N ASP A 193 -25.77 -11.91 12.31
CA ASP A 193 -26.10 -13.31 12.04
C ASP A 193 -27.38 -13.75 12.78
N ASN A 194 -27.56 -13.27 14.01
CA ASN A 194 -28.77 -13.52 14.80
C ASN A 194 -29.96 -12.61 14.41
N LYS A 195 -29.83 -11.80 13.34
CA LYS A 195 -30.86 -10.83 12.89
C LYS A 195 -31.32 -9.85 13.99
N GLN A 196 -30.43 -9.50 14.91
CA GLN A 196 -30.69 -8.57 16.00
C GLN A 196 -30.42 -7.12 15.57
N SER A 197 -31.08 -6.17 16.22
CA SER A 197 -30.79 -4.74 16.03
C SER A 197 -29.32 -4.44 16.34
N ILE A 198 -28.65 -3.73 15.43
CA ILE A 198 -27.23 -3.36 15.53
C ILE A 198 -27.12 -1.96 16.16
N PRO A 199 -26.48 -1.82 17.34
CA PRO A 199 -26.22 -0.52 17.96
C PRO A 199 -25.52 0.45 17.00
N LYS A 200 -25.90 1.74 17.05
CA LYS A 200 -25.34 2.78 16.15
C LYS A 200 -23.81 2.80 16.15
N MET A 201 -23.17 2.66 17.32
CA MET A 201 -21.71 2.61 17.43
C MET A 201 -21.06 1.45 16.66
N LEU A 202 -21.75 0.31 16.49
CA LEU A 202 -21.24 -0.86 15.75
C LEU A 202 -21.50 -0.77 14.25
N LYS A 203 -22.34 0.18 13.78
CA LYS A 203 -22.64 0.36 12.35
C LYS A 203 -21.44 0.79 11.51
N ILE A 204 -20.36 1.24 12.14
CA ILE A 204 -19.10 1.50 11.44
C ILE A 204 -18.63 0.24 10.68
N PHE A 205 -18.68 -0.95 11.30
CA PHE A 205 -18.27 -2.20 10.65
C PHE A 205 -19.16 -2.55 9.46
N GLN A 206 -20.48 -2.37 9.59
CA GLN A 206 -21.40 -2.51 8.46
C GLN A 206 -21.01 -1.57 7.32
N LYS A 207 -20.68 -0.31 7.62
CA LYS A 207 -20.28 0.65 6.60
C LYS A 207 -18.94 0.32 5.95
N LEU A 208 -17.96 -0.20 6.70
CA LEU A 208 -16.71 -0.68 6.12
C LEU A 208 -16.96 -1.82 5.12
N GLU A 209 -17.83 -2.78 5.47
CA GLU A 209 -18.26 -3.86 4.57
C GLU A 209 -19.03 -3.33 3.34
N ASP A 210 -19.97 -2.39 3.54
CA ASP A 210 -20.75 -1.74 2.48
C ASP A 210 -19.82 -1.03 1.46
N PHE A 211 -18.76 -0.37 1.95
CA PHE A 211 -17.74 0.27 1.12
C PHE A 211 -16.70 -0.71 0.54
N ASN A 212 -16.91 -2.02 0.75
CA ASN A 212 -16.06 -3.08 0.24
C ASN A 212 -14.60 -2.90 0.71
N LEU A 213 -14.45 -2.56 2.00
CA LEU A 213 -13.19 -2.62 2.72
C LEU A 213 -13.04 -3.97 3.40
N TRP A 214 -11.80 -4.39 3.59
CA TRP A 214 -11.44 -5.73 4.04
C TRP A 214 -10.56 -5.65 5.28
N ASP A 215 -10.96 -6.31 6.35
CA ASP A 215 -10.09 -6.58 7.49
C ASP A 215 -9.02 -7.59 7.05
N VAL A 216 -7.79 -7.09 6.91
CA VAL A 216 -6.67 -7.87 6.38
C VAL A 216 -6.36 -9.11 7.23
N HIS A 217 -6.47 -9.00 8.56
CA HIS A 217 -6.15 -10.10 9.47
C HIS A 217 -7.32 -11.09 9.62
N LYS A 218 -8.56 -10.67 9.30
CA LYS A 218 -9.71 -11.59 9.30
C LYS A 218 -9.50 -12.75 8.34
N GLU A 219 -9.06 -12.42 7.13
CA GLU A 219 -8.91 -13.38 6.03
C GLU A 219 -7.62 -14.21 6.10
N THR A 220 -6.55 -13.68 6.73
CA THR A 220 -5.30 -14.44 6.96
C THR A 220 -5.44 -15.52 8.03
N TYR A 221 -6.29 -15.29 9.04
CA TYR A 221 -6.42 -16.21 10.18
C TYR A 221 -7.73 -17.01 10.18
N ASP A 222 -8.46 -17.03 9.06
CA ASP A 222 -9.76 -17.69 8.93
C ASP A 222 -10.66 -17.49 10.16
N MET A 223 -10.79 -16.23 10.58
CA MET A 223 -11.43 -15.83 11.85
C MET A 223 -12.95 -16.09 11.87
N ASP A 224 -13.50 -16.59 10.77
CA ASP A 224 -14.88 -17.09 10.69
C ASP A 224 -15.00 -18.53 11.23
N ASN A 225 -13.91 -19.30 11.36
CA ASN A 225 -13.91 -20.70 11.80
C ASN A 225 -12.83 -21.09 12.84
N THR A 226 -11.79 -20.27 13.05
CA THR A 226 -10.75 -20.53 14.08
C THR A 226 -10.58 -19.34 15.02
N LYS A 227 -10.19 -19.61 16.27
CA LYS A 227 -10.23 -18.69 17.43
C LYS A 227 -9.80 -17.26 17.09
N GLU A 228 -10.66 -16.29 17.43
CA GLU A 228 -10.37 -14.86 17.25
C GLU A 228 -9.04 -14.49 17.91
N ARG A 229 -8.05 -14.05 17.11
CA ARG A 229 -6.79 -13.52 17.66
C ARG A 229 -7.02 -12.18 18.33
N MET A 230 -6.76 -12.14 19.63
CA MET A 230 -6.91 -10.94 20.46
C MET A 230 -5.78 -9.94 20.18
N THR A 231 -6.10 -8.67 20.31
CA THR A 231 -5.16 -7.55 20.08
C THR A 231 -4.99 -6.68 21.30
N TYR A 232 -5.87 -6.80 22.29
CA TYR A 232 -5.80 -6.12 23.58
C TYR A 232 -5.79 -7.15 24.71
N PHE A 233 -4.89 -6.97 25.67
CA PHE A 233 -4.61 -7.88 26.78
C PHE A 233 -4.77 -7.18 28.13
N GLY A 234 -5.95 -6.60 28.36
CA GLY A 234 -6.35 -6.06 29.65
C GLY A 234 -7.10 -7.07 30.52
N HIS A 235 -8.12 -6.61 31.24
CA HIS A 235 -8.89 -7.49 32.13
C HIS A 235 -9.65 -8.59 31.35
N PHE A 236 -10.14 -8.24 30.16
CA PHE A 236 -10.68 -9.20 29.20
C PHE A 236 -9.93 -9.06 27.88
N ASN A 237 -9.37 -10.17 27.41
CA ASN A 237 -8.68 -10.19 26.12
C ASN A 237 -9.70 -10.00 25.00
N THR A 238 -9.48 -9.00 24.15
CA THR A 238 -10.39 -8.67 23.05
C THR A 238 -9.62 -8.30 21.79
N ARG A 239 -10.28 -8.41 20.64
CA ARG A 239 -9.79 -7.83 19.39
C ARG A 239 -10.50 -6.50 19.18
N ILE A 240 -9.76 -5.41 19.26
CA ILE A 240 -10.26 -4.04 19.09
C ILE A 240 -9.38 -3.21 18.14
N ASP A 241 -8.22 -3.72 17.76
CA ASP A 241 -7.34 -3.13 16.77
C ASP A 241 -7.58 -3.78 15.40
N TYR A 242 -7.62 -2.96 14.35
CA TYR A 242 -7.92 -3.43 13.01
C TYR A 242 -7.13 -2.69 11.95
N ILE A 243 -6.94 -3.35 10.80
CA ILE A 243 -6.52 -2.71 9.56
C ILE A 243 -7.53 -3.09 8.47
N TRP A 244 -8.32 -2.10 8.04
CA TRP A 244 -9.31 -2.21 6.97
C TRP A 244 -8.79 -1.54 5.71
N ILE A 245 -8.69 -2.29 4.62
CA ILE A 245 -8.12 -1.80 3.36
C ILE A 245 -9.09 -1.91 2.20
N SER A 246 -8.93 -1.06 1.20
CA SER A 246 -9.67 -1.15 -0.06
C SER A 246 -9.43 -2.50 -0.73
N GLU A 247 -10.44 -2.99 -1.45
CA GLU A 247 -10.36 -4.27 -2.15
C GLU A 247 -9.08 -4.40 -2.98
N ASN A 248 -8.73 -3.44 -3.83
CA ASN A 248 -7.54 -3.55 -4.68
C ASN A 248 -6.24 -3.75 -3.87
N LEU A 249 -6.06 -3.00 -2.78
CA LEU A 249 -4.94 -3.23 -1.83
C LEU A 249 -4.99 -4.62 -1.19
N PHE A 250 -6.16 -5.07 -0.79
CA PHE A 250 -6.34 -6.41 -0.22
C PHE A 250 -5.84 -7.51 -1.17
N THR A 251 -6.10 -7.37 -2.47
CA THR A 251 -5.65 -8.36 -3.46
C THR A 251 -4.15 -8.42 -3.68
N LYS A 252 -3.45 -7.36 -3.26
CA LYS A 252 -2.00 -7.23 -3.33
C LYS A 252 -1.33 -7.54 -1.99
N THR A 253 -2.11 -7.84 -0.95
CA THR A 253 -1.57 -8.19 0.35
C THR A 253 -0.77 -9.49 0.26
N SER A 254 0.45 -9.47 0.76
CA SER A 254 1.32 -10.65 0.80
C SER A 254 1.25 -11.34 2.16
N LYS A 255 1.31 -10.55 3.24
CA LYS A 255 1.35 -11.06 4.61
C LYS A 255 0.60 -10.12 5.54
N ALA A 256 -0.08 -10.70 6.51
CA ALA A 256 -0.63 -9.98 7.65
C ALA A 256 -0.26 -10.71 8.93
N LYS A 257 0.13 -9.96 9.97
CA LYS A 257 0.47 -10.52 11.27
C LYS A 257 -0.11 -9.72 12.43
N ILE A 258 -0.48 -10.44 13.48
CA ILE A 258 -0.73 -9.91 14.83
C ILE A 258 0.37 -10.46 15.73
N MET A 259 1.15 -9.58 16.35
CA MET A 259 2.33 -9.93 17.15
C MET A 259 2.26 -9.29 18.53
N ASN A 260 2.44 -10.07 19.58
CA ASN A 260 2.71 -9.51 20.89
C ASN A 260 4.17 -9.04 20.91
N ILE A 261 4.38 -7.77 21.22
CA ILE A 261 5.70 -7.12 21.26
C ILE A 261 5.98 -6.51 22.64
N ARG A 262 5.27 -6.95 23.68
CA ARG A 262 5.39 -6.41 25.05
C ARG A 262 6.82 -6.42 25.58
N ASP A 263 7.62 -7.41 25.16
CA ASP A 263 9.03 -7.55 25.56
C ASP A 263 9.93 -6.47 24.95
N ILE A 264 9.52 -5.85 23.83
CA ILE A 264 10.25 -4.79 23.13
C ILE A 264 9.69 -3.42 23.54
N ILE A 265 8.35 -3.31 23.55
CA ILE A 265 7.61 -2.09 23.79
C ILE A 265 6.52 -2.39 24.80
N LYS A 266 6.61 -1.79 25.99
CA LYS A 266 5.61 -1.95 27.05
C LYS A 266 4.25 -1.39 26.62
N THR A 267 3.33 -2.28 26.27
CA THR A 267 1.93 -2.00 25.94
C THR A 267 1.08 -3.22 26.34
N ASP A 268 -0.23 -3.04 26.46
CA ASP A 268 -1.22 -4.12 26.56
C ASP A 268 -1.87 -4.45 25.20
N HIS A 269 -1.42 -3.82 24.11
CA HIS A 269 -1.87 -4.14 22.75
C HIS A 269 -0.83 -4.94 21.94
N ALA A 270 -1.33 -5.73 20.99
CA ALA A 270 -0.54 -6.39 19.96
C ALA A 270 -0.23 -5.42 18.81
N LEU A 271 0.94 -5.57 18.20
CA LEU A 271 1.28 -4.94 16.95
C LEU A 271 0.54 -5.63 15.80
N LEU A 272 -0.17 -4.84 14.99
CA LEU A 272 -0.77 -5.29 13.75
C LEU A 272 0.12 -4.84 12.59
N THR A 273 0.47 -5.77 11.71
CA THR A 273 1.22 -5.46 10.49
C THR A 273 0.57 -6.09 9.27
N PHE A 274 0.69 -5.43 8.13
CA PHE A 274 0.53 -6.10 6.83
C PHE A 274 1.50 -5.52 5.82
N ASP A 275 1.85 -6.30 4.81
CA ASP A 275 2.56 -5.84 3.64
C ASP A 275 1.75 -6.11 2.37
N PHE A 276 1.92 -5.22 1.41
CA PHE A 276 1.28 -5.36 0.11
C PHE A 276 2.28 -5.05 -1.00
N ILE A 277 2.10 -5.72 -2.12
CA ILE A 277 2.83 -5.45 -3.35
C ILE A 277 2.44 -4.05 -3.81
N ASN A 278 3.40 -3.13 -3.76
CA ASN A 278 3.16 -1.71 -4.04
C ASN A 278 3.29 -1.36 -5.54
N GLU A 279 3.59 -2.37 -6.37
CA GLU A 279 3.56 -2.29 -7.84
C GLU A 279 2.18 -1.75 -8.28
N ASP A 280 2.18 -0.68 -9.09
CA ASP A 280 1.04 0.11 -9.58
C ASP A 280 0.45 1.17 -8.65
N LEU A 281 0.80 1.19 -7.36
CA LEU A 281 0.32 2.22 -6.43
C LEU A 281 1.40 3.25 -6.16
N ILE A 282 2.53 2.81 -5.60
CA ILE A 282 3.61 3.70 -5.15
C ILE A 282 4.68 3.80 -6.22
N TYR A 283 5.05 2.65 -6.78
CA TYR A 283 6.01 2.56 -7.87
C TYR A 283 5.30 2.15 -9.16
N PRO A 284 5.56 2.84 -10.28
CA PRO A 284 5.05 2.39 -11.56
C PRO A 284 5.67 1.03 -11.85
N ILE A 285 4.84 0.04 -12.19
CA ILE A 285 5.27 -0.89 -13.24
C ILE A 285 5.60 0.01 -14.45
N LEU A 286 6.60 -0.37 -15.25
CA LEU A 286 6.64 -0.01 -16.67
C LEU A 286 5.37 -0.57 -17.36
N GLN A 287 4.18 -0.16 -16.91
CA GLN A 287 2.93 -0.45 -17.54
C GLN A 287 2.96 0.37 -18.81
N THR A 288 3.38 -0.29 -19.88
CA THR A 288 2.84 -0.09 -21.22
C THR A 288 1.40 0.38 -21.07
N LYS A 289 1.14 1.63 -21.45
CA LYS A 289 -0.21 2.19 -21.54
C LYS A 289 -1.14 1.10 -22.06
N LYS A 290 -2.24 0.84 -21.35
CA LYS A 290 -3.32 -0.01 -21.86
C LYS A 290 -3.57 0.39 -23.32
N LEU A 291 -3.22 -0.54 -24.21
CA LEU A 291 -3.48 -0.50 -25.63
C LEU A 291 -5.00 -0.48 -25.83
N ASN A 292 -5.57 0.71 -26.02
CA ASN A 292 -6.71 0.85 -26.88
C ASN A 292 -6.16 1.32 -28.22
N MET A 293 -5.98 0.35 -29.12
CA MET A 293 -5.85 0.48 -30.57
C MET A 293 -4.68 1.31 -31.14
N THR A 294 -4.00 0.65 -32.07
CA THR A 294 -2.91 1.12 -32.95
C THR A 294 -1.52 1.20 -32.31
N ASN A 295 -0.65 0.30 -32.77
CA ASN A 295 0.80 0.39 -32.62
C ASN A 295 1.30 1.74 -33.17
N LYS A 296 1.33 2.77 -32.34
CA LYS A 296 2.17 3.94 -32.60
C LYS A 296 3.45 3.74 -31.82
N HIS A 297 4.54 3.48 -32.55
CA HIS A 297 5.89 3.67 -32.05
C HIS A 297 5.93 4.98 -31.25
N LEU A 298 6.28 4.92 -29.97
CA LEU A 298 6.50 6.12 -29.17
C LEU A 298 7.82 6.71 -29.63
N ILE A 299 7.73 7.55 -30.66
CA ILE A 299 8.84 8.39 -31.12
C ILE A 299 9.06 9.46 -30.04
N ARG A 300 10.28 9.50 -29.51
CA ARG A 300 10.71 10.51 -28.54
C ARG A 300 11.71 11.43 -29.22
N ASN A 301 11.45 12.73 -29.20
CA ASN A 301 12.35 13.72 -29.75
C ASN A 301 13.30 14.17 -28.63
N ILE A 302 14.59 13.91 -28.80
CA ILE A 302 15.63 14.43 -27.91
C ILE A 302 16.20 15.68 -28.58
N PHE A 303 15.97 16.82 -27.95
CA PHE A 303 16.49 18.11 -28.40
C PHE A 303 17.96 18.25 -27.99
N ASP A 304 18.82 18.51 -28.96
CA ASP A 304 20.27 18.54 -28.85
C ASP A 304 20.73 20.00 -28.89
N PHE A 305 20.82 20.63 -27.72
CA PHE A 305 21.18 22.03 -27.60
C PHE A 305 22.66 22.27 -27.91
N ASP A 306 23.53 21.33 -27.55
CA ASP A 306 24.98 21.47 -27.70
C ASP A 306 25.43 21.47 -29.16
N ASN A 307 24.65 20.81 -30.04
CA ASN A 307 24.92 20.74 -31.47
C ASN A 307 23.98 21.62 -32.33
N THR A 308 23.16 22.47 -31.71
CA THR A 308 22.32 23.47 -32.41
C THR A 308 23.15 24.72 -32.71
N GLU A 309 22.95 25.33 -33.87
CA GLU A 309 23.70 26.53 -34.28
C GLU A 309 23.33 27.76 -33.43
N ASP A 310 24.28 28.66 -33.21
CA ASP A 310 24.09 29.82 -32.33
C ASP A 310 22.97 30.75 -32.83
N GLU A 311 22.81 30.89 -34.15
CA GLU A 311 21.73 31.69 -34.76
C GLU A 311 20.34 31.10 -34.44
N ASP A 312 20.21 29.77 -34.51
CA ASP A 312 18.97 29.08 -34.15
C ASP A 312 18.68 29.16 -32.64
N LEU A 313 19.72 29.12 -31.80
CA LEU A 313 19.58 29.35 -30.35
C LEU A 313 19.12 30.78 -30.03
N LEU A 314 19.60 31.78 -30.78
CA LEU A 314 19.13 33.17 -30.69
C LEU A 314 17.66 33.29 -31.10
N ASN A 315 17.29 32.70 -32.25
CA ASN A 315 15.91 32.67 -32.73
C ASN A 315 14.97 31.95 -31.75
N PHE A 316 15.42 30.85 -31.14
CA PHE A 316 14.71 30.14 -30.08
C PHE A 316 14.40 31.05 -28.87
N GLN A 317 15.39 31.80 -28.40
CA GLN A 317 15.21 32.71 -27.27
C GLN A 317 14.24 33.84 -27.61
N ASP A 318 14.36 34.45 -28.79
CA ASP A 318 13.53 35.58 -29.18
C ASP A 318 12.08 35.19 -29.42
N ASP A 319 11.81 34.03 -30.02
CA ASP A 319 10.45 33.54 -30.18
C ASP A 319 9.81 33.13 -28.86
N LEU A 320 10.58 32.61 -27.89
CA LEU A 320 10.07 32.40 -26.52
C LEU A 320 9.70 33.70 -25.83
N LYS A 321 10.50 34.77 -25.99
CA LYS A 321 10.15 36.10 -25.45
C LYS A 321 8.86 36.63 -26.09
N LYS A 322 8.68 36.46 -27.40
CA LYS A 322 7.42 36.83 -28.08
C LYS A 322 6.23 36.07 -27.53
N VAL A 323 6.36 34.76 -27.32
CA VAL A 323 5.30 33.92 -26.70
C VAL A 323 4.91 34.44 -25.32
N ALA A 324 5.89 34.85 -24.50
CA ALA A 324 5.63 35.34 -23.16
C ALA A 324 4.70 36.57 -23.13
N ASN A 325 4.70 37.39 -24.19
CA ASN A 325 3.81 38.56 -24.30
C ASN A 325 2.33 38.18 -24.42
N PHE A 326 2.02 36.96 -24.86
CA PHE A 326 0.65 36.44 -24.98
C PHE A 326 0.19 35.66 -23.74
N PHE A 327 0.98 35.66 -22.67
CA PHE A 327 0.65 34.94 -21.45
C PHE A 327 -0.50 35.60 -20.68
N ASP A 328 -1.57 34.86 -20.44
CA ASP A 328 -2.67 35.29 -19.58
C ASP A 328 -2.43 34.90 -18.11
N SER A 329 -2.29 35.91 -17.26
CA SER A 329 -2.09 35.74 -15.83
C SER A 329 -3.35 35.34 -15.06
N ASN A 330 -4.54 35.43 -15.66
CA ASN A 330 -5.83 35.15 -15.00
C ASN A 330 -6.26 33.68 -15.06
N GLY A 331 -5.58 32.84 -15.85
CA GLY A 331 -5.89 31.40 -15.95
C GLY A 331 -5.60 30.59 -14.69
N SER A 332 -6.23 29.42 -14.60
CA SER A 332 -5.91 28.38 -13.62
C SER A 332 -4.45 27.90 -13.77
N ILE A 333 -3.93 27.21 -12.75
CA ILE A 333 -2.56 26.67 -12.78
C ILE A 333 -2.39 25.69 -13.95
N GLU A 334 -3.41 24.88 -14.23
CA GLU A 334 -3.42 23.91 -15.32
C GLU A 334 -3.40 24.59 -16.70
N GLU A 335 -4.15 25.67 -16.88
CA GLU A 335 -4.16 26.46 -18.13
C GLU A 335 -2.82 27.14 -18.36
N LYS A 336 -2.24 27.75 -17.30
CA LYS A 336 -0.90 28.34 -17.34
C LYS A 336 0.16 27.31 -17.71
N TRP A 337 0.14 26.14 -17.07
CA TRP A 337 1.08 25.06 -17.37
C TRP A 337 0.93 24.53 -18.80
N SER A 338 -0.31 24.40 -19.28
CA SER A 338 -0.61 23.98 -20.64
C SER A 338 -0.07 24.97 -21.68
N PHE A 339 -0.25 26.28 -21.44
CA PHE A 339 0.28 27.35 -22.27
C PHE A 339 1.81 27.26 -22.40
N PHE A 340 2.53 27.19 -21.27
CA PHE A 340 3.99 27.10 -21.29
C PHE A 340 4.47 25.84 -22.01
N LYS A 341 3.90 24.68 -21.65
CA LYS A 341 4.33 23.40 -22.21
C LYS A 341 4.15 23.35 -23.73
N THR A 342 3.01 23.82 -24.23
CA THR A 342 2.66 23.74 -25.66
C THR A 342 3.54 24.67 -26.48
N ASN A 343 3.68 25.93 -26.06
CA ASN A 343 4.48 26.89 -26.80
C ASN A 343 5.98 26.57 -26.72
N LEU A 344 6.49 26.13 -25.56
CA LEU A 344 7.89 25.73 -25.44
C LEU A 344 8.22 24.56 -26.38
N LEU A 345 7.34 23.56 -26.48
CA LEU A 345 7.55 22.44 -27.42
C LEU A 345 7.53 22.90 -28.87
N LYS A 346 6.61 23.79 -29.24
CA LYS A 346 6.51 24.33 -30.60
C LYS A 346 7.78 25.09 -31.01
N VAL A 347 8.26 25.99 -30.16
CA VAL A 347 9.45 26.79 -30.44
C VAL A 347 10.71 25.90 -30.44
N LYS A 348 10.79 24.89 -29.56
CA LYS A 348 11.87 23.88 -29.61
C LYS A 348 11.88 23.10 -30.93
N GLN A 349 10.72 22.68 -31.44
CA GLN A 349 10.63 21.95 -32.71
C GLN A 349 11.02 22.78 -33.93
N GLN A 350 10.91 24.10 -33.83
CA GLN A 350 11.25 25.02 -34.93
C GLN A 350 12.76 25.28 -35.00
N HIS A 351 13.39 25.46 -33.85
CA HIS A 351 14.76 26.01 -33.78
C HIS A 351 15.79 25.06 -33.21
N ILE A 352 15.41 24.09 -32.37
CA ILE A 352 16.39 23.20 -31.72
C ILE A 352 16.48 21.90 -32.50
N ARG A 353 17.70 21.53 -32.88
CA ARG A 353 17.96 20.23 -33.54
C ARG A 353 17.46 19.11 -32.64
N TYR A 354 16.82 18.10 -33.23
CA TYR A 354 16.37 16.95 -32.48
C TYR A 354 16.62 15.64 -33.22
N LYS A 355 16.83 14.59 -32.43
CA LYS A 355 16.91 13.22 -32.91
C LYS A 355 15.67 12.45 -32.46
N GLU A 356 15.07 11.72 -33.40
CA GLU A 356 13.94 10.85 -33.12
C GLU A 356 14.43 9.48 -32.67
N PHE A 357 14.04 9.08 -31.46
CA PHE A 357 14.32 7.77 -30.93
C PHE A 357 13.05 6.95 -30.86
N VAL A 358 13.07 5.77 -31.50
CA VAL A 358 12.02 4.76 -31.33
C VAL A 358 12.27 4.06 -30.00
N VAL A 359 11.43 4.36 -29.01
CA VAL A 359 11.47 3.62 -27.75
C VAL A 359 10.79 2.27 -28.00
N ASN A 360 11.58 1.22 -28.20
CA ASN A 360 11.11 -0.14 -28.01
C ASN A 360 10.90 -0.33 -26.50
N ILE A 361 9.65 -0.18 -26.07
CA ILE A 361 9.27 -0.61 -24.72
C ILE A 361 9.30 -2.13 -24.77
N ASP A 362 10.38 -2.70 -24.26
CA ASP A 362 10.44 -4.13 -24.04
C ASP A 362 9.26 -4.53 -23.15
N ASN A 363 8.47 -5.49 -23.62
CA ASN A 363 7.21 -5.89 -23.02
C ASN A 363 7.49 -6.77 -21.80
N GLY A 364 7.99 -6.16 -20.72
CA GLY A 364 8.10 -6.81 -19.43
C GLY A 364 6.71 -7.26 -18.97
N LYS A 365 6.42 -8.57 -19.05
CA LYS A 365 5.16 -9.20 -18.64
C LYS A 365 4.76 -8.68 -17.26
N THR A 366 3.66 -7.91 -17.17
CA THR A 366 3.11 -7.52 -15.87
C THR A 366 2.48 -8.77 -15.21
N PHE A 367 2.66 -8.93 -13.90
CA PHE A 367 2.19 -10.12 -13.18
C PHE A 367 0.67 -10.32 -13.26
N GLN A 368 -0.08 -9.25 -13.55
CA GLN A 368 -1.52 -9.28 -13.78
C GLN A 368 -1.93 -10.14 -14.99
N HIS A 369 -1.02 -10.35 -15.95
CA HIS A 369 -1.25 -11.23 -17.10
C HIS A 369 -0.83 -12.68 -16.85
N ILE A 370 -0.09 -12.95 -15.77
CA ILE A 370 0.32 -14.31 -15.41
C ILE A 370 -0.93 -15.10 -15.02
N GLN A 371 -1.10 -16.24 -15.67
CA GLN A 371 -2.25 -17.10 -15.46
C GLN A 371 -2.44 -17.49 -13.98
N LEU A 372 -1.33 -17.70 -13.27
CA LEU A 372 -1.29 -17.99 -11.83
C LEU A 372 -1.95 -16.89 -10.97
N TYR A 373 -1.79 -15.61 -11.33
CA TYR A 373 -2.45 -14.51 -10.64
C TYR A 373 -3.97 -14.55 -10.87
N LYS A 374 -4.40 -14.75 -12.13
CA LYS A 374 -5.84 -14.88 -12.46
C LYS A 374 -6.50 -16.02 -11.69
N ASP A 375 -5.77 -17.12 -11.55
CA ASP A 375 -6.21 -18.31 -10.82
C ASP A 375 -6.38 -18.01 -9.33
N LEU A 376 -5.39 -17.36 -8.71
CA LEU A 376 -5.46 -16.92 -7.32
C LEU A 376 -6.65 -15.97 -7.08
N ARG A 377 -6.90 -15.04 -8.01
CA ARG A 377 -8.05 -14.12 -7.94
C ARG A 377 -9.39 -14.85 -8.04
N TYR A 378 -9.46 -15.93 -8.81
CA TYR A 378 -10.66 -16.74 -8.93
C TYR A 378 -11.01 -17.47 -7.62
N ILE A 379 -10.01 -18.00 -6.92
CA ILE A 379 -10.22 -18.63 -5.59
C ILE A 379 -10.74 -17.60 -4.58
N VAL A 380 -10.15 -16.41 -4.55
CA VAL A 380 -10.62 -15.30 -3.71
C VAL A 380 -12.06 -14.91 -4.04
N TYR A 381 -12.42 -14.88 -5.33
CA TYR A 381 -13.79 -14.63 -5.77
C TYR A 381 -14.76 -15.67 -5.20
N LEU A 382 -14.46 -16.97 -5.32
CA LEU A 382 -15.33 -18.05 -4.83
C LEU A 382 -15.51 -17.97 -3.31
N ARG A 383 -14.41 -17.83 -2.55
CA ARG A 383 -14.44 -17.67 -1.08
C ARG A 383 -15.44 -16.58 -0.65
N ARG A 384 -15.37 -15.42 -1.31
CA ARG A 384 -16.20 -14.24 -0.98
C ARG A 384 -17.68 -14.47 -1.30
N LYS A 385 -17.97 -15.18 -2.38
CA LYS A 385 -19.34 -15.48 -2.80
C LYS A 385 -19.97 -16.56 -1.92
N PHE A 386 -19.20 -17.54 -1.46
CA PHE A 386 -19.68 -18.60 -0.57
C PHE A 386 -20.10 -18.05 0.79
N LYS A 387 -19.38 -17.05 1.32
CA LYS A 387 -19.70 -16.39 2.60
C LYS A 387 -20.98 -15.51 2.57
N LYS A 388 -21.52 -15.18 1.39
CA LYS A 388 -22.69 -14.29 1.25
C LYS A 388 -23.91 -15.08 0.77
N LYS A 389 -24.96 -15.22 1.59
CA LYS A 389 -26.17 -16.03 1.30
C LYS A 389 -26.72 -15.84 -0.14
N LEU A 390 -27.10 -14.61 -0.51
CA LEU A 390 -27.64 -14.31 -1.85
C LEU A 390 -26.65 -14.58 -3.00
N SER A 391 -25.35 -14.52 -2.72
CA SER A 391 -24.33 -14.84 -3.72
C SER A 391 -24.09 -16.34 -3.84
N PHE A 392 -24.15 -17.06 -2.72
CA PHE A 392 -24.04 -18.51 -2.68
C PHE A 392 -25.18 -19.16 -3.47
N GLU A 393 -26.42 -18.72 -3.27
CA GLU A 393 -27.58 -19.22 -4.02
C GLU A 393 -27.38 -19.11 -5.54
N LYS A 394 -26.83 -17.98 -6.02
CA LYS A 394 -26.49 -17.79 -7.44
C LYS A 394 -25.38 -18.71 -7.95
N ILE A 395 -24.38 -18.98 -7.11
CA ILE A 395 -23.32 -19.93 -7.45
C ILE A 395 -23.87 -21.35 -7.47
N ALA A 396 -24.67 -21.74 -6.47
CA ALA A 396 -25.21 -23.08 -6.33
C ALA A 396 -26.02 -23.49 -7.58
N LEU A 397 -26.79 -22.55 -8.15
CA LEU A 397 -27.52 -22.75 -9.41
C LEU A 397 -26.61 -23.07 -10.60
N ASN A 398 -25.40 -22.51 -10.63
CA ASN A 398 -24.47 -22.61 -11.75
C ASN A 398 -23.17 -23.36 -11.37
N TRP A 399 -23.20 -24.14 -10.30
CA TRP A 399 -21.99 -24.66 -9.67
C TRP A 399 -21.15 -25.52 -10.61
N ILE A 400 -21.79 -26.25 -11.53
CA ILE A 400 -21.12 -27.09 -12.53
C ILE A 400 -20.07 -26.29 -13.33
N ASN A 401 -20.42 -25.06 -13.74
CA ASN A 401 -19.51 -24.21 -14.51
C ASN A 401 -18.34 -23.70 -13.65
N TYR A 402 -18.62 -23.31 -12.41
CA TYR A 402 -17.58 -22.87 -11.47
C TYR A 402 -16.64 -24.03 -11.10
N ASN A 403 -17.19 -25.21 -10.79
CA ASN A 403 -16.44 -26.42 -10.47
C ASN A 403 -15.58 -26.86 -11.66
N LYS A 404 -16.10 -26.81 -12.89
CA LYS A 404 -15.32 -27.13 -14.10
C LYS A 404 -14.09 -26.24 -14.22
N TYR A 405 -14.26 -24.93 -14.06
CA TYR A 405 -13.12 -24.00 -14.08
C TYR A 405 -12.15 -24.28 -12.91
N LEU A 406 -12.67 -24.52 -11.71
CA LEU A 406 -11.86 -24.82 -10.53
C LEU A 406 -11.01 -26.09 -10.72
N LYS A 407 -11.57 -27.17 -11.28
CA LYS A 407 -10.83 -28.39 -11.67
C LYS A 407 -9.72 -28.11 -12.67
N HIS A 408 -10.01 -27.34 -13.72
CA HIS A 408 -9.00 -26.95 -14.71
C HIS A 408 -7.86 -26.13 -14.09
N LEU A 409 -8.20 -25.23 -13.17
CA LEU A 409 -7.25 -24.42 -12.43
C LEU A 409 -6.32 -25.27 -11.56
N VAL A 410 -6.88 -26.19 -10.76
CA VAL A 410 -6.11 -27.09 -9.88
C VAL A 410 -5.17 -27.95 -10.72
N LYS A 411 -5.67 -28.53 -11.82
CA LYS A 411 -4.87 -29.34 -12.76
C LYS A 411 -3.73 -28.54 -13.40
N ARG A 412 -4.02 -27.35 -13.94
CA ARG A 412 -2.99 -26.52 -14.62
C ARG A 412 -1.89 -26.06 -13.68
N ASN A 413 -2.19 -25.90 -12.39
CA ASN A 413 -1.21 -25.48 -11.41
C ASN A 413 -0.48 -26.66 -10.74
N SER A 414 -0.71 -27.89 -11.20
CA SER A 414 -0.11 -29.12 -10.67
C SER A 414 -0.39 -29.33 -9.17
N LEU A 415 -1.59 -28.97 -8.73
CA LEU A 415 -2.03 -29.11 -7.34
C LEU A 415 -2.68 -30.49 -7.12
N GLU A 416 -2.00 -31.55 -7.56
CA GLU A 416 -2.57 -32.90 -7.63
C GLU A 416 -2.87 -33.51 -6.26
N GLU A 417 -2.13 -33.12 -5.22
CA GLU A 417 -2.41 -33.46 -3.82
C GLU A 417 -3.78 -32.94 -3.34
N ILE A 418 -4.34 -31.92 -4.03
CA ILE A 418 -5.59 -31.25 -3.68
C ILE A 418 -6.75 -31.68 -4.62
N ASN A 419 -6.47 -32.49 -5.66
CA ASN A 419 -7.48 -32.94 -6.65
C ASN A 419 -8.61 -33.81 -6.05
N SER A 420 -8.43 -34.33 -4.83
CA SER A 420 -9.40 -35.16 -4.11
C SER A 420 -10.24 -34.38 -3.10
N THR A 421 -10.16 -33.05 -3.06
CA THR A 421 -10.97 -32.21 -2.16
C THR A 421 -12.46 -32.42 -2.39
N TYR A 422 -13.23 -32.48 -1.30
CA TYR A 422 -14.66 -32.81 -1.33
C TYR A 422 -15.44 -31.85 -2.24
N LEU A 423 -15.08 -30.56 -2.24
CA LEU A 423 -15.63 -29.50 -3.08
C LEU A 423 -15.50 -29.80 -4.58
N LEU A 424 -14.34 -30.29 -5.03
CA LEU A 424 -14.12 -30.62 -6.44
C LEU A 424 -14.99 -31.81 -6.87
N LEU A 425 -15.25 -32.74 -5.96
CA LEU A 425 -16.10 -33.91 -6.23
C LEU A 425 -17.60 -33.57 -6.27
N GLN A 426 -18.02 -32.43 -5.71
CA GLN A 426 -19.44 -32.08 -5.64
C GLN A 426 -20.02 -31.60 -6.98
N HIS A 427 -21.08 -32.27 -7.44
CA HIS A 427 -21.91 -31.80 -8.55
C HIS A 427 -22.88 -30.69 -8.15
N ARG A 428 -23.28 -30.65 -6.88
CA ARG A 428 -24.11 -29.59 -6.28
C ARG A 428 -23.54 -29.23 -4.91
N ILE A 429 -23.63 -27.94 -4.55
CA ILE A 429 -23.14 -27.45 -3.27
C ILE A 429 -24.30 -27.16 -2.32
N SER A 430 -24.09 -27.45 -1.04
CA SER A 430 -25.07 -27.27 0.02
C SER A 430 -24.68 -26.13 0.96
N GLN A 431 -25.65 -25.31 1.37
CA GLN A 431 -25.40 -24.20 2.31
C GLN A 431 -24.85 -24.70 3.66
N PHE A 432 -25.20 -25.92 4.06
CA PHE A 432 -24.74 -26.52 5.32
C PHE A 432 -23.24 -26.85 5.34
N LEU A 433 -22.60 -26.96 4.16
CA LEU A 433 -21.20 -27.35 4.02
C LEU A 433 -20.28 -26.18 3.63
N ILE A 434 -20.78 -24.93 3.70
CA ILE A 434 -19.98 -23.74 3.36
C ILE A 434 -18.67 -23.68 4.14
N GLY A 435 -18.67 -24.06 5.43
CA GLY A 435 -17.45 -24.11 6.24
C GLY A 435 -16.38 -25.02 5.65
N GLN A 436 -16.76 -26.24 5.25
CA GLN A 436 -15.88 -27.20 4.60
C GLN A 436 -15.38 -26.67 3.24
N TYR A 437 -16.27 -26.10 2.42
CA TYR A 437 -15.90 -25.56 1.13
C TYR A 437 -14.92 -24.39 1.22
N VAL A 438 -15.12 -23.48 2.17
CA VAL A 438 -14.23 -22.34 2.39
C VAL A 438 -12.86 -22.83 2.87
N LYS A 439 -12.83 -23.83 3.74
CA LYS A 439 -11.58 -24.46 4.19
C LYS A 439 -10.77 -25.01 3.01
N GLU A 440 -11.39 -25.80 2.14
CA GLU A 440 -10.71 -26.38 0.97
C GLU A 440 -10.28 -25.31 -0.05
N LEU A 441 -11.08 -24.25 -0.23
CA LEU A 441 -10.66 -23.09 -1.04
C LEU A 441 -9.46 -22.35 -0.42
N ASN A 442 -9.32 -22.33 0.91
CA ASN A 442 -8.15 -21.76 1.57
C ASN A 442 -6.89 -22.61 1.31
N GLU A 443 -7.00 -23.95 1.38
CA GLU A 443 -5.89 -24.86 1.06
C GLU A 443 -5.41 -24.68 -0.39
N ILE A 444 -6.34 -24.59 -1.35
CA ILE A 444 -6.01 -24.27 -2.76
C ILE A 444 -5.34 -22.89 -2.86
N TYR A 445 -5.87 -21.89 -2.15
CA TYR A 445 -5.31 -20.53 -2.15
C TYR A 445 -3.87 -20.51 -1.65
N ASP A 446 -3.59 -21.18 -0.52
CA ASP A 446 -2.27 -21.18 0.12
C ASP A 446 -1.22 -21.85 -0.77
N ALA A 447 -1.58 -22.93 -1.45
CA ALA A 447 -0.70 -23.60 -2.42
C ALA A 447 -0.41 -22.72 -3.64
N LEU A 448 -1.44 -22.10 -4.23
CA LEU A 448 -1.28 -21.15 -5.34
C LEU A 448 -0.45 -19.94 -4.94
N PHE A 449 -0.71 -19.41 -3.74
CA PHE A 449 -0.01 -18.24 -3.22
C PHE A 449 1.47 -18.53 -2.97
N SER A 450 1.80 -19.73 -2.48
CA SER A 450 3.18 -20.17 -2.31
C SER A 450 3.90 -20.26 -3.65
N LYS A 451 3.27 -20.87 -4.66
CA LYS A 451 3.79 -20.95 -6.03
C LYS A 451 3.93 -19.57 -6.67
N PHE A 452 2.96 -18.70 -6.44
CA PHE A 452 2.99 -17.31 -6.92
C PHE A 452 4.15 -16.56 -6.28
N SER A 453 4.30 -16.64 -4.96
CA SER A 453 5.38 -16.00 -4.21
C SER A 453 6.77 -16.45 -4.67
N LEU A 454 6.96 -17.74 -4.97
CA LEU A 454 8.21 -18.26 -5.53
C LEU A 454 8.47 -17.72 -6.94
N ASN A 455 7.46 -17.70 -7.80
CA ASN A 455 7.58 -17.16 -9.15
C ASN A 455 7.92 -15.65 -9.11
N MET A 456 7.28 -14.89 -8.22
CA MET A 456 7.62 -13.49 -7.95
C MET A 456 9.08 -13.33 -7.52
N PHE A 457 9.56 -14.19 -6.62
CA PHE A 457 10.95 -14.17 -6.16
C PHE A 457 11.95 -14.46 -7.30
N ASN A 458 11.65 -15.42 -8.16
CA ASN A 458 12.50 -15.76 -9.30
C ASN A 458 12.53 -14.64 -10.34
N LEU A 459 11.37 -14.09 -10.70
CA LEU A 459 11.27 -12.93 -11.61
C LEU A 459 12.02 -11.71 -11.06
N LYS A 460 12.03 -11.52 -9.74
CA LYS A 460 12.85 -10.50 -9.09
C LYS A 460 14.34 -10.75 -9.31
N ASN A 461 14.80 -11.99 -9.10
CA ASN A 461 16.21 -12.33 -9.27
C ASN A 461 16.67 -12.24 -10.73
N GLU A 462 15.83 -12.64 -11.68
CA GLU A 462 16.11 -12.51 -13.12
C GLU A 462 16.27 -11.04 -13.52
N LYS A 463 15.35 -10.17 -13.12
CA LYS A 463 15.47 -8.73 -13.41
C LYS A 463 16.69 -8.08 -12.77
N ILE A 464 17.06 -8.50 -11.56
CA ILE A 464 18.29 -8.03 -10.91
C ILE A 464 19.50 -8.46 -11.73
N LYS A 465 19.55 -9.71 -12.19
CA LYS A 465 20.63 -10.20 -13.05
C LYS A 465 20.68 -9.45 -14.38
N GLU A 466 19.56 -9.31 -15.08
CA GLU A 466 19.48 -8.55 -16.34
C GLU A 466 19.96 -7.09 -16.17
N ALA A 467 19.60 -6.44 -15.05
CA ALA A 467 20.05 -5.09 -14.76
C ALA A 467 21.56 -5.02 -14.46
N ILE A 468 22.11 -6.02 -13.78
CA ILE A 468 23.56 -6.14 -13.53
C ILE A 468 24.28 -6.37 -14.86
N ASP A 469 23.84 -7.34 -15.66
CA ASP A 469 24.45 -7.72 -16.93
C ASP A 469 24.43 -6.57 -17.93
N LYS A 470 23.32 -5.84 -18.02
CA LYS A 470 23.22 -4.64 -18.85
C LYS A 470 24.19 -3.55 -18.40
N ARG A 471 24.33 -3.34 -17.10
CA ARG A 471 25.25 -2.34 -16.55
C ARG A 471 26.72 -2.73 -16.76
N CYS A 472 27.03 -4.04 -16.71
CA CYS A 472 28.35 -4.55 -17.07
C CYS A 472 28.65 -4.37 -18.57
N ALA A 473 27.66 -4.57 -19.45
CA ALA A 473 27.81 -4.30 -20.88
C ALA A 473 28.01 -2.80 -21.17
N ASP A 474 27.18 -1.93 -20.58
CA ASP A 474 27.30 -0.48 -20.73
C ASP A 474 28.65 0.07 -20.21
N LEU A 475 29.28 -0.61 -19.24
CA LEU A 475 30.62 -0.27 -18.73
C LEU A 475 31.74 -0.71 -19.69
N ALA A 476 31.55 -1.80 -20.43
CA ALA A 476 32.52 -2.29 -21.40
C ALA A 476 32.52 -1.44 -22.70
N ASP A 477 31.36 -0.88 -23.08
CA ASP A 477 31.22 -0.02 -24.26
C ASP A 477 31.70 1.43 -24.04
N ASN A 478 31.97 1.83 -22.79
CA ASN A 478 32.47 3.16 -22.40
C ASN A 478 33.96 3.18 -22.01
N GLN A 479 34.70 2.10 -22.30
CA GLN A 479 36.16 2.03 -22.26
C GLN A 479 36.70 2.05 -23.69
#